data_AF-A0A9D5TQU6-F1
#
_entry.id   AF-A0A9D5TQU6-F1
#
_cell.length_a   1.000
_cell.length_b   1.000
_cell.length_c   1.000
_cell.angle_alpha   90.00
_cell.angle_beta   90.00
_cell.angle_gamma   90.00
#
_symmetry.space_group_name_H-M   'P 1'
#
loop_
_entity.id
_entity.type
_entity.pdbx_description
1 polymer ?
#
loop_
_entity_poly.entity_id
_entity_poly.type
_entity_poly.pdbx_seq_one_letter_code
_entity_poly.pdbx_strand_id
1 'polypeptide(L)'
;MALKMKLNKEEYLNKVHGCWIGKNIGGTLGDPYEGTYDMLDIKGFSTEKGEPAPNDDLDLQLVWLKAMQQVGPKAMSANVLAYYWMTHITPYWNEYGIAKANLEMGLLPPLSGEMNNSTWKYSNGAWIRSEIWACFAPGIPNIAIKYAIMDASVDHGLSEGTYAEIFTASL
;
A
#
# COMPACT_ATOMS: atom_id res chain seq x y z
N MET A 1 30.83 -2.78 -1.32
CA MET A 1 30.90 -2.59 -2.78
C MET A 1 29.45 -2.47 -3.26
N ALA A 2 28.97 -1.28 -3.60
CA ALA A 2 27.58 -1.11 -4.03
C ALA A 2 27.41 -1.66 -5.46
N LEU A 3 26.59 -2.70 -5.63
CA LEU A 3 26.17 -3.17 -6.94
C LEU A 3 25.50 -2.01 -7.67
N LYS A 4 26.11 -1.55 -8.77
CA LYS A 4 25.53 -0.50 -9.60
C LYS A 4 24.37 -1.11 -10.38
N MET A 5 23.14 -0.91 -9.90
CA MET A 5 21.94 -1.37 -10.59
C MET A 5 21.93 -0.82 -12.02
N LYS A 6 21.99 -1.71 -13.01
CA LYS A 6 21.85 -1.37 -14.43
C LYS A 6 20.40 -1.58 -14.82
N LEU A 7 19.55 -0.60 -14.50
CA LEU A 7 18.16 -0.60 -14.95
C LEU A 7 18.01 0.45 -16.04
N ASN A 8 17.76 0.01 -17.27
CA ASN A 8 17.42 0.93 -18.35
C ASN A 8 15.92 1.27 -18.30
N LYS A 9 15.50 2.31 -19.02
CA LYS A 9 14.11 2.78 -19.00
C LYS A 9 13.11 1.72 -19.43
N GLU A 10 13.42 0.95 -20.47
CA GLU A 10 12.54 -0.08 -21.00
C GLU A 10 12.35 -1.21 -19.98
N GLU A 11 13.44 -1.67 -19.38
CA GLU A 11 13.41 -2.71 -18.35
C GLU A 11 12.66 -2.23 -17.09
N TYR A 12 12.87 -0.97 -16.67
CA TYR A 12 12.11 -0.37 -15.58
C TYR A 12 10.61 -0.38 -15.86
N LEU A 13 10.20 0.13 -17.03
CA LEU A 13 8.78 0.19 -17.41
C LEU A 13 8.17 -1.21 -17.50
N ASN A 14 8.90 -2.19 -18.02
CA ASN A 14 8.44 -3.57 -18.10
C ASN A 14 8.23 -4.18 -16.70
N LYS A 15 9.15 -3.94 -15.75
CA LYS A 15 9.02 -4.41 -14.37
C LYS A 15 7.87 -3.74 -13.62
N VAL A 16 7.72 -2.42 -13.74
CA VAL A 16 6.60 -1.68 -13.13
C VAL A 16 5.26 -2.17 -13.70
N HIS A 17 5.18 -2.37 -15.01
CA HIS A 17 3.99 -2.93 -15.64
C HIS A 17 3.67 -4.33 -15.12
N GLY A 18 4.68 -5.21 -15.02
CA GLY A 18 4.52 -6.54 -14.44
C GLY A 18 4.06 -6.51 -12.98
N CYS A 19 4.62 -5.60 -12.17
CA CYS A 19 4.22 -5.40 -10.79
C CYS A 19 2.74 -5.01 -10.67
N TRP A 20 2.32 -4.00 -11.44
CA TRP A 20 0.95 -3.48 -11.39
C TRP A 20 -0.08 -4.51 -11.88
N ILE A 21 0.23 -5.19 -12.99
CA ILE A 21 -0.63 -6.25 -13.54
C ILE A 21 -0.67 -7.46 -12.61
N GLY A 22 0.47 -7.85 -12.03
CA GLY A 22 0.53 -8.94 -11.06
C GLY A 22 -0.33 -8.68 -9.84
N LYS A 23 -0.31 -7.44 -9.33
CA LYS A 23 -1.14 -7.03 -8.20
C LYS A 23 -2.64 -7.12 -8.52
N ASN A 24 -3.03 -6.59 -9.68
CA ASN A 24 -4.42 -6.65 -10.15
C ASN A 24 -4.90 -8.10 -10.36
N ILE A 25 -4.06 -8.94 -10.97
CA ILE A 25 -4.33 -10.37 -11.15
C ILE A 25 -4.54 -11.06 -9.80
N GLY A 26 -3.64 -10.83 -8.85
CA GLY A 26 -3.71 -11.43 -7.51
C GLY A 26 -5.00 -11.05 -6.78
N GLY A 27 -5.33 -9.76 -6.78
CA GLY A 27 -6.58 -9.23 -6.22
C GLY A 27 -7.82 -9.84 -6.86
N THR A 28 -7.92 -9.76 -8.19
CA THR A 28 -9.09 -10.26 -8.93
C THR A 28 -9.27 -11.78 -8.77
N LEU A 29 -8.18 -12.54 -8.69
CA LEU A 29 -8.25 -13.99 -8.51
C LEU A 29 -8.62 -14.37 -7.06
N GLY A 30 -8.15 -13.60 -6.08
CA GLY A 30 -8.32 -13.87 -4.65
C GLY A 30 -9.66 -13.39 -4.07
N ASP A 31 -10.19 -12.27 -4.55
CA ASP A 31 -11.39 -11.59 -4.03
C ASP A 31 -12.59 -12.53 -3.73
N PRO A 32 -13.00 -13.45 -4.62
CA PRO A 32 -14.15 -14.34 -4.36
C PRO A 32 -13.95 -15.32 -3.19
N TYR A 33 -12.72 -15.47 -2.73
CA TYR A 33 -12.30 -16.47 -1.75
C TYR A 33 -11.76 -15.81 -0.47
N GLU A 34 -11.89 -14.49 -0.33
CA GLU A 34 -11.46 -13.78 0.87
C GLU A 34 -12.16 -14.35 2.12
N GLY A 35 -11.38 -14.58 3.18
CA GLY A 35 -11.87 -15.17 4.43
C GLY A 35 -12.04 -16.69 4.42
N THR A 36 -11.74 -17.37 3.30
CA THR A 36 -11.69 -18.84 3.25
C THR A 36 -10.34 -19.37 3.73
N TYR A 37 -10.35 -20.56 4.34
CA TYR A 37 -9.15 -21.25 4.81
C TYR A 37 -8.87 -22.56 4.04
N ASP A 38 -9.67 -22.81 2.99
CA ASP A 38 -9.62 -24.04 2.24
C ASP A 38 -8.48 -24.03 1.21
N MET A 39 -7.93 -25.20 0.93
CA MET A 39 -7.02 -25.38 -0.20
C MET A 39 -7.85 -25.50 -1.47
N LEU A 40 -7.89 -24.44 -2.27
CA LEU A 40 -8.71 -24.34 -3.47
C LEU A 40 -7.92 -24.70 -4.73
N ASP A 41 -8.55 -25.40 -5.66
CA ASP A 41 -8.01 -25.65 -7.00
C ASP A 41 -8.62 -24.66 -8.02
N ILE A 42 -8.11 -23.44 -8.03
CA ILE A 42 -8.64 -22.33 -8.84
C ILE A 42 -8.17 -22.47 -10.29
N LYS A 43 -9.11 -22.54 -11.25
CA LYS A 43 -8.83 -22.75 -12.69
C LYS A 43 -8.96 -21.50 -13.57
N GLY A 44 -9.29 -20.36 -13.00
CA GLY A 44 -9.46 -19.10 -13.74
C GLY A 44 -10.07 -18.02 -12.87
N PHE A 45 -10.35 -16.87 -13.50
CA PHE A 45 -11.02 -15.75 -12.86
C PHE A 45 -12.52 -16.01 -12.73
N SER A 46 -13.11 -15.52 -11.65
CA SER A 46 -14.57 -15.46 -11.45
C SER A 46 -15.22 -14.33 -12.26
N THR A 47 -14.46 -13.31 -12.63
CA THR A 47 -14.93 -12.14 -13.36
C THR A 47 -14.87 -12.33 -14.88
N GLU A 48 -15.61 -11.51 -15.62
CA GLU A 48 -15.53 -11.48 -17.07
C GLU A 48 -14.17 -10.96 -17.55
N LYS A 49 -13.76 -11.39 -18.74
CA LYS A 49 -12.50 -10.95 -19.33
C LYS A 49 -12.51 -9.44 -19.56
N GLY A 50 -11.55 -8.74 -18.96
CA GLY A 50 -11.41 -7.29 -19.07
C GLY A 50 -12.10 -6.51 -17.95
N GLU A 51 -12.80 -7.22 -17.05
CA GLU A 51 -13.50 -6.65 -15.90
C GLU A 51 -12.81 -7.13 -14.61
N PRO A 52 -11.69 -6.50 -14.19
CA PRO A 52 -11.03 -6.84 -12.94
C PRO A 52 -11.92 -6.47 -11.74
N ALA A 53 -11.79 -7.23 -10.65
CA ALA A 53 -12.51 -6.92 -9.42
C ALA A 53 -11.93 -5.62 -8.79
N PRO A 54 -12.76 -4.79 -8.14
CA PRO A 54 -12.25 -3.70 -7.31
C PRO A 54 -11.40 -4.29 -6.17
N ASN A 55 -10.29 -3.66 -5.83
CA ASN A 55 -9.36 -4.18 -4.83
C ASN A 55 -8.66 -3.02 -4.11
N ASP A 56 -8.85 -2.90 -2.80
CA ASP A 56 -8.19 -1.88 -2.00
C ASP A 56 -6.66 -2.05 -2.02
N ASP A 57 -6.13 -3.27 -2.14
CA ASP A 57 -4.69 -3.47 -2.27
C ASP A 57 -4.07 -2.66 -3.42
N LEU A 58 -4.80 -2.50 -4.53
CA LEU A 58 -4.35 -1.76 -5.72
C LEU A 58 -4.86 -0.31 -5.72
N ASP A 59 -6.14 -0.12 -5.38
CA ASP A 59 -6.83 1.16 -5.51
C ASP A 59 -6.25 2.20 -4.54
N LEU A 60 -5.86 1.79 -3.34
CA LEU A 60 -5.22 2.70 -2.38
C LEU A 60 -3.85 3.19 -2.88
N GLN A 61 -3.11 2.38 -3.64
CA GLN A 61 -1.85 2.81 -4.24
C GLN A 61 -2.06 3.91 -5.28
N LEU A 62 -3.20 3.96 -5.96
CA LEU A 62 -3.52 5.05 -6.89
C LEU A 62 -3.68 6.40 -6.17
N VAL A 63 -4.15 6.39 -4.91
CA VAL A 63 -4.21 7.59 -4.06
C VAL A 63 -2.80 8.09 -3.75
N TRP A 64 -1.86 7.19 -3.49
CA TRP A 64 -0.44 7.52 -3.28
C TRP A 64 0.24 8.04 -4.53
N LEU A 65 -0.05 7.45 -5.68
CA LEU A 65 0.41 7.99 -6.96
C LEU A 65 -0.10 9.42 -7.17
N LYS A 66 -1.38 9.66 -6.91
CA LYS A 66 -1.99 10.99 -6.99
C LYS A 66 -1.30 11.98 -6.06
N ALA A 67 -1.08 11.61 -4.80
CA ALA A 67 -0.38 12.44 -3.82
C ALA A 67 1.03 12.79 -4.30
N MET A 68 1.77 11.81 -4.81
CA MET A 68 3.13 12.02 -5.32
C MET A 68 3.15 12.94 -6.55
N GLN A 69 2.19 12.79 -7.47
CA GLN A 69 2.08 13.64 -8.66
C GLN A 69 1.73 15.10 -8.32
N GLN A 70 0.91 15.33 -7.30
CA GLN A 70 0.43 16.67 -6.93
C GLN A 70 1.36 17.41 -5.97
N VAL A 71 1.95 16.70 -4.99
CA VAL A 71 2.79 17.30 -3.94
C VAL A 71 4.27 17.19 -4.26
N GLY A 72 4.67 16.13 -4.95
CA GLY A 72 6.06 15.83 -5.28
C GLY A 72 6.86 15.25 -4.10
N PRO A 73 7.99 14.59 -4.41
CA PRO A 73 8.73 13.78 -3.43
C PRO A 73 9.38 14.58 -2.30
N LYS A 74 9.65 15.88 -2.51
CA LYS A 74 10.33 16.75 -1.54
C LYS A 74 9.41 17.24 -0.42
N ALA A 75 8.13 17.45 -0.72
CA ALA A 75 7.15 17.98 0.22
C ALA A 75 6.26 16.88 0.84
N MET A 76 6.46 15.62 0.43
CA MET A 76 5.71 14.48 0.96
C MET A 76 6.02 14.23 2.44
N SER A 77 4.98 13.91 3.20
CA SER A 77 5.05 13.52 4.62
C SER A 77 3.87 12.61 4.98
N ALA A 78 3.94 11.94 6.12
CA ALA A 78 2.82 11.14 6.64
C ALA A 78 1.53 11.98 6.81
N ASN A 79 1.65 13.26 7.20
CA ASN A 79 0.50 14.15 7.32
C ASN A 79 -0.14 14.48 5.97
N VAL A 80 0.68 14.59 4.91
CA VAL A 80 0.16 14.72 3.55
C VAL A 80 -0.57 13.45 3.15
N LEU A 81 0.01 12.27 3.38
CA LEU A 81 -0.67 11.00 3.07
C LEU A 81 -1.96 10.83 3.88
N ALA A 82 -2.00 11.23 5.15
CA ALA A 82 -3.21 11.25 5.97
C ALA A 82 -4.29 12.20 5.42
N TYR A 83 -3.91 13.36 4.86
CA TYR A 83 -4.87 14.23 4.18
C TYR A 83 -5.48 13.55 2.95
N TYR A 84 -4.67 12.89 2.12
CA TYR A 84 -5.17 12.15 0.96
C TYR A 84 -6.01 10.94 1.39
N TRP A 85 -5.64 10.28 2.50
CA TRP A 85 -6.42 9.21 3.12
C TRP A 85 -7.83 9.69 3.46
N MET A 86 -7.94 10.78 4.22
CA MET A 86 -9.24 11.36 4.58
C MET A 86 -10.06 11.84 3.37
N THR A 87 -9.39 12.26 2.30
CA THR A 87 -10.05 12.89 1.14
C THR A 87 -10.49 11.87 0.09
N HIS A 88 -9.76 10.77 -0.08
CA HIS A 88 -9.95 9.85 -1.20
C HIS A 88 -10.29 8.42 -0.80
N ILE A 89 -9.91 7.99 0.40
CA ILE A 89 -10.14 6.61 0.85
C ILE A 89 -11.50 6.56 1.52
N THR A 90 -12.48 5.99 0.83
CA THR A 90 -13.89 5.94 1.29
C THR A 90 -14.16 4.90 2.38
N PRO A 91 -13.54 3.69 2.40
CA PRO A 91 -13.87 2.68 3.40
C PRO A 91 -13.54 3.12 4.84
N TYR A 92 -14.21 2.47 5.80
CA TYR A 92 -14.05 2.66 7.26
C TYR A 92 -13.91 1.32 7.99
N TRP A 93 -13.59 0.23 7.29
CA TRP A 93 -13.35 -1.06 7.94
C TRP A 93 -12.05 -1.04 8.74
N ASN A 94 -11.99 -1.82 9.81
CA ASN A 94 -10.77 -2.20 10.52
C ASN A 94 -9.81 -1.03 10.83
N GLU A 95 -8.52 -1.16 10.51
CA GLU A 95 -7.51 -0.12 10.72
C GLU A 95 -7.80 1.16 9.94
N TYR A 96 -8.42 1.08 8.76
CA TYR A 96 -8.73 2.26 7.95
C TYR A 96 -9.74 3.17 8.67
N GLY A 97 -10.78 2.58 9.26
CA GLY A 97 -11.79 3.31 10.03
C GLY A 97 -11.24 3.88 11.32
N ILE A 98 -10.41 3.12 12.03
CA ILE A 98 -9.77 3.58 13.27
C ILE A 98 -8.85 4.77 12.99
N ALA A 99 -8.03 4.67 11.94
CA ALA A 99 -7.18 5.76 11.48
C ALA A 99 -7.98 7.04 11.19
N LYS A 100 -9.09 6.91 10.45
CA LYS A 100 -9.94 8.04 10.10
C LYS A 100 -10.58 8.68 11.33
N ALA A 101 -11.12 7.88 12.24
CA ALA A 101 -11.68 8.39 13.49
C ALA A 101 -10.62 9.13 14.33
N ASN A 102 -9.40 8.59 14.40
CA ASN A 102 -8.29 9.26 15.10
C ASN A 102 -7.87 10.57 14.42
N LEU A 103 -7.79 10.58 13.09
CA LEU A 103 -7.50 11.79 12.31
C LEU A 103 -8.56 12.88 12.49
N GLU A 104 -9.84 12.51 12.53
CA GLU A 104 -10.97 13.41 12.84
C GLU A 104 -10.87 14.00 14.26
N MET A 105 -10.31 13.24 15.21
CA MET A 105 -10.01 13.72 16.57
C MET A 105 -8.70 14.54 16.67
N GLY A 106 -7.98 14.73 15.56
CA GLY A 106 -6.73 15.48 15.52
C GLY A 106 -5.49 14.70 15.92
N LEU A 107 -5.59 13.37 16.08
CA LEU A 107 -4.44 12.50 16.29
C LEU A 107 -3.78 12.23 14.93
N LEU A 108 -2.70 12.97 14.64
CA LEU A 108 -1.95 12.84 13.39
C LEU A 108 -1.03 11.60 13.40
N PRO A 109 -0.58 11.11 12.22
CA PRO A 109 0.38 10.02 12.15
C PRO A 109 1.66 10.29 12.97
N PRO A 110 2.23 9.28 13.66
CA PRO A 110 1.80 7.87 13.66
C PRO A 110 0.68 7.56 14.66
N LEU A 111 0.22 8.54 15.45
CA LEU A 111 -0.81 8.29 16.48
C LEU A 111 -2.15 7.89 15.87
N SER A 112 -2.46 8.34 14.64
CA SER A 112 -3.65 7.92 13.90
C SER A 112 -3.73 6.40 13.74
N GLY A 113 -2.62 5.75 13.40
CA GLY A 113 -2.57 4.30 13.25
C GLY A 113 -2.27 3.53 14.55
N GLU A 114 -1.82 4.22 15.60
CA GLU A 114 -1.42 3.59 16.87
C GLU A 114 -2.55 3.55 17.91
N MET A 115 -3.26 4.68 18.08
CA MET A 115 -4.20 4.86 19.18
C MET A 115 -5.49 4.09 18.94
N ASN A 116 -5.97 3.40 19.98
CA ASN A 116 -7.19 2.58 19.91
C ASN A 116 -7.17 1.50 18.79
N ASN A 117 -5.98 1.13 18.31
CA ASN A 117 -5.80 0.20 17.20
C ASN A 117 -5.09 -1.10 17.63
N SER A 118 -5.41 -1.65 18.80
CA SER A 118 -4.71 -2.83 19.34
C SER A 118 -4.95 -4.12 18.53
N THR A 119 -6.02 -4.16 17.73
CA THR A 119 -6.39 -5.34 16.94
C THR A 119 -5.79 -5.30 15.54
N TRP A 120 -5.83 -4.14 14.88
CA TRP A 120 -5.59 -4.05 13.44
C TRP A 120 -4.26 -3.41 13.05
N LYS A 121 -3.54 -2.75 13.97
CA LYS A 121 -2.22 -2.19 13.63
C LYS A 121 -1.19 -3.26 13.18
N TYR A 122 -1.44 -4.53 13.49
CA TYR A 122 -0.64 -5.67 13.07
C TYR A 122 -1.18 -6.39 11.82
N SER A 123 -2.24 -5.87 11.19
CA SER A 123 -2.87 -6.47 10.02
C SER A 123 -2.06 -6.24 8.73
N ASN A 124 -2.64 -6.63 7.60
CA ASN A 124 -1.98 -6.59 6.30
C ASN A 124 -2.16 -5.29 5.52
N GLY A 125 -3.07 -4.39 5.95
CA GLY A 125 -3.51 -3.23 5.17
C GLY A 125 -2.39 -2.33 4.65
N ALA A 126 -1.28 -2.25 5.38
CA ALA A 126 -0.11 -1.49 4.98
C ALA A 126 0.76 -2.20 3.92
N TRP A 127 1.15 -3.45 4.16
CA TRP A 127 2.12 -4.13 3.29
C TRP A 127 1.53 -4.55 1.94
N ILE A 128 0.21 -4.74 1.87
CA ILE A 128 -0.50 -4.98 0.59
C ILE A 128 -0.42 -3.79 -0.38
N ARG A 129 0.05 -2.62 0.04
CA ARG A 129 0.18 -1.44 -0.83
C ARG A 129 1.61 -0.91 -0.92
N SER A 130 2.59 -1.73 -0.51
CA SER A 130 4.02 -1.39 -0.47
C SER A 130 4.68 -1.24 -1.85
N GLU A 131 4.13 -1.89 -2.88
CA GLU A 131 4.82 -2.06 -4.15
C GLU A 131 5.00 -0.73 -4.90
N ILE A 132 4.12 0.25 -4.65
CA ILE A 132 4.27 1.59 -5.21
C ILE A 132 5.57 2.26 -4.78
N TRP A 133 6.01 2.06 -3.53
CA TRP A 133 7.24 2.66 -3.02
C TRP A 133 8.48 1.99 -3.59
N ALA A 134 8.43 0.66 -3.78
CA ALA A 134 9.47 -0.09 -4.48
C ALA A 134 9.57 0.33 -5.96
N CYS A 135 8.42 0.50 -6.64
CA CYS A 135 8.36 1.00 -8.01
C CYS A 135 8.86 2.44 -8.13
N PHE A 136 8.58 3.29 -7.14
CA PHE A 136 9.02 4.69 -7.14
C PHE A 136 10.54 4.84 -6.95
N ALA A 137 11.14 4.00 -6.09
CA ALA A 137 12.55 4.08 -5.72
C ALA A 137 13.32 2.77 -6.00
N PRO A 138 13.34 2.30 -7.27
CA PRO A 138 13.95 1.01 -7.60
C PRO A 138 15.45 1.04 -7.29
N GLY A 139 15.93 0.01 -6.59
CA GLY A 139 17.34 -0.12 -6.19
C GLY A 139 17.83 0.91 -5.17
N ILE A 140 16.91 1.68 -4.57
CA ILE A 140 17.21 2.67 -3.53
C ILE A 140 16.30 2.38 -2.32
N PRO A 141 16.51 1.24 -1.63
CA PRO A 141 15.59 0.75 -0.59
C PRO A 141 15.43 1.74 0.57
N ASN A 142 16.47 2.53 0.90
CA ASN A 142 16.36 3.57 1.93
C ASN A 142 15.34 4.66 1.58
N ILE A 143 15.09 4.94 0.30
CA ILE A 143 14.05 5.88 -0.13
C ILE A 143 12.69 5.19 -0.15
N ALA A 144 12.59 3.94 -0.60
CA ALA A 144 11.34 3.17 -0.54
C ALA A 144 10.83 3.03 0.91
N ILE A 145 11.71 2.62 1.83
CA ILE A 145 11.44 2.52 3.28
C ILE A 145 10.94 3.83 3.86
N LYS A 146 11.55 4.96 3.47
CA LYS A 146 11.12 6.28 3.96
C LYS A 146 9.66 6.55 3.63
N TYR A 147 9.22 6.23 2.42
CA TYR A 147 7.82 6.43 2.03
C TYR A 147 6.89 5.38 2.63
N ALA A 148 7.31 4.11 2.70
CA ALA A 148 6.56 3.05 3.37
C ALA A 148 6.29 3.38 4.85
N ILE A 149 7.26 3.97 5.57
CA ILE A 149 7.04 4.44 6.95
C ILE A 149 5.98 5.54 6.98
N MET A 150 6.05 6.52 6.07
CA MET A 150 5.07 7.61 6.03
C MET A 150 3.66 7.09 5.75
N ASP A 151 3.58 6.10 4.88
CA ASP A 151 2.35 5.43 4.46
C ASP A 151 1.73 4.62 5.60
N ALA A 152 2.40 3.57 6.07
CA ALA A 152 1.94 2.75 7.20
C ALA A 152 1.65 3.54 8.48
N SER A 153 2.34 4.66 8.72
CA SER A 153 2.09 5.48 9.92
C SER A 153 0.65 6.01 9.97
N VAL A 154 -0.03 6.12 8.83
CA VAL A 154 -1.40 6.64 8.77
C VAL A 154 -2.37 5.72 9.49
N ASP A 155 -2.29 4.41 9.26
CA ASP A 155 -3.28 3.41 9.68
C ASP A 155 -2.71 2.27 10.55
N HIS A 156 -1.39 2.04 10.56
CA HIS A 156 -0.73 1.00 11.36
C HIS A 156 0.26 1.55 12.40
N GLY A 157 0.50 2.87 12.42
CA GLY A 157 1.29 3.52 13.47
C GLY A 157 2.73 3.03 13.51
N LEU A 158 3.22 2.62 14.68
CA LEU A 158 4.59 2.14 14.89
C LEU A 158 4.59 0.66 15.29
N SER A 159 3.98 -0.21 14.47
CA SER A 159 3.74 -1.61 14.82
C SER A 159 4.09 -2.59 13.69
N GLU A 160 3.79 -3.88 13.87
CA GLU A 160 4.20 -4.93 12.91
C GLU A 160 3.64 -4.73 11.49
N GLY A 161 2.47 -4.11 11.32
CA GLY A 161 1.98 -3.76 9.98
C GLY A 161 2.91 -2.79 9.26
N THR A 162 3.44 -1.81 9.98
CA THR A 162 4.48 -0.88 9.49
C THR A 162 5.78 -1.60 9.17
N TYR A 163 6.21 -2.52 10.03
CA TYR A 163 7.43 -3.31 9.77
C TYR A 163 7.29 -4.25 8.58
N ALA A 164 6.10 -4.83 8.38
CA ALA A 164 5.80 -5.63 7.21
C ALA A 164 5.89 -4.79 5.91
N GLU A 165 5.35 -3.57 5.90
CA GLU A 165 5.43 -2.69 4.73
C GLU A 165 6.87 -2.28 4.42
N ILE A 166 7.65 -1.94 5.46
CA ILE A 166 9.08 -1.65 5.33
C ILE A 166 9.82 -2.82 4.69
N PHE A 167 9.55 -4.03 5.18
CA PHE A 167 10.17 -5.25 4.67
C PHE A 167 9.84 -5.42 3.19
N THR A 168 8.56 -5.46 2.80
CA THR A 168 8.13 -5.70 1.42
C THR A 168 8.57 -4.59 0.47
N ALA A 169 8.55 -3.33 0.88
CA ALA A 169 8.98 -2.21 0.04
C ALA A 169 10.50 -2.19 -0.24
N SER A 170 11.29 -2.94 0.55
CA SER A 170 12.76 -2.91 0.51
C SER A 170 13.42 -4.10 -0.19
N LEU A 171 12.64 -5.11 -0.58
CA LEU A 171 13.10 -6.30 -1.32
C LEU A 171 13.60 -5.95 -2.72
#